data_AF-A0AA86T3G2-F1
#
_entry.id   AF-A0AA86T3G2-F1
#
_cell.length_a   1.000
_cell.length_b   1.000
_cell.length_c   1.000
_cell.angle_alpha   90.00
_cell.angle_beta   90.00
_cell.angle_gamma   90.00
#
_symmetry.space_group_name_H-M   'P 1'
#
loop_
_entity.id
_entity.type
_entity.pdbx_description
1 polymer ?
#
loop_
_entity_poly.entity_id
_entity_poly.type
_entity_poly.pdbx_seq_one_letter_code
_entity_poly.pdbx_strand_id
1 'polypeptide(L)'
;MNTTENHSTPLIIGLMGVLLTALIAGCGSNGGDSTQPGVLSVSLTDAPACGFDEVNVTVGKVRVHQSDNASDNSSGWADITLDPPRKINLLDLNDPTQPNFALEHLGEAPLAAGHYTQLRLVLVPNSPGQRLANSVVLSGQPSELALDTPSGVQTGIKLIHQFTVDPGQRVDLLLDFDACQSVVKRSNNTYALKPVIKAIPFALNGIEGFLDQSLTNVVVSAQMNGAIVRATVPNSLTGKFFLARLDPAQYDVVITADNHATAVIAGVPVTSDTSTTIISTQAAPILLQASTARSISGTVTLNPSTDDPTVFVAAKQSLNGGPVVTVKSQPATLVAGNPPGDSEYALMLPSGAPSLGQYSPTLPITLNAAAQSAVAGKYTMEASAIGYATQTAVNVDISAADATQNFLLSP
;
A
#
# COMPACT_ATOMS: atom_id res chain seq x y z
N MET A 1 37.04 -67.13 1.06
CA MET A 1 38.12 -67.83 1.80
C MET A 1 38.73 -66.82 2.75
N ASN A 2 38.28 -66.85 4.02
CA ASN A 2 39.04 -67.40 5.16
C ASN A 2 40.17 -66.45 5.59
N THR A 3 39.92 -65.59 6.59
CA THR A 3 40.14 -65.81 8.06
C THR A 3 41.59 -65.63 8.47
N THR A 4 41.83 -64.68 9.38
CA THR A 4 42.86 -64.63 10.44
C THR A 4 42.50 -63.41 11.30
N GLU A 5 42.69 -63.34 12.61
CA GLU A 5 42.85 -64.30 13.70
C GLU A 5 42.60 -63.46 14.98
N ASN A 6 42.06 -64.10 16.02
CA ASN A 6 41.65 -63.48 17.28
C ASN A 6 42.82 -63.52 18.27
N HIS A 7 43.04 -62.50 19.11
CA HIS A 7 43.68 -62.67 20.42
C HIS A 7 43.27 -61.59 21.44
N SER A 8 43.23 -62.01 22.70
CA SER A 8 42.27 -61.62 23.73
C SER A 8 42.92 -60.84 24.89
N THR A 9 42.24 -59.78 25.40
CA THR A 9 42.01 -59.33 26.82
C THR A 9 43.14 -59.42 27.88
N PRO A 10 43.27 -58.48 28.87
CA PRO A 10 42.17 -58.18 29.81
C PRO A 10 42.07 -56.76 30.46
N LEU A 11 40.92 -56.65 31.14
CA LEU A 11 40.27 -55.65 31.97
C LEU A 11 41.00 -55.30 33.30
N ILE A 12 41.06 -54.01 33.69
CA ILE A 12 41.09 -53.55 35.11
C ILE A 12 40.27 -52.25 35.26
N ILE A 13 39.47 -52.21 36.33
CA ILE A 13 38.47 -51.21 36.77
C ILE A 13 39.05 -50.32 37.90
N GLY A 14 38.65 -49.04 37.96
CA GLY A 14 38.74 -48.16 39.15
C GLY A 14 38.92 -46.68 38.77
N LEU A 15 37.91 -45.81 38.70
CA LEU A 15 37.10 -45.12 39.74
C LEU A 15 37.83 -43.97 40.49
N MET A 16 37.19 -42.78 40.45
CA MET A 16 37.32 -41.56 41.28
C MET A 16 38.36 -40.46 40.94
N GLY A 17 37.86 -39.24 40.69
CA GLY A 17 38.47 -38.02 41.25
C GLY A 17 38.58 -36.77 40.37
N VAL A 18 37.48 -36.01 40.23
CA VAL A 18 37.37 -34.53 40.30
C VAL A 18 38.57 -33.66 39.82
N LEU A 19 38.38 -32.90 38.73
CA LEU A 19 38.57 -31.43 38.72
C LEU A 19 38.00 -30.81 37.41
N LEU A 20 36.74 -30.35 37.46
CA LEU A 20 36.13 -29.56 36.39
C LEU A 20 36.44 -28.08 36.65
N THR A 21 37.53 -27.57 36.08
CA THR A 21 37.79 -26.13 36.04
C THR A 21 36.91 -25.47 34.98
N ALA A 22 35.84 -24.83 35.45
CA ALA A 22 35.04 -23.88 34.68
C ALA A 22 35.89 -22.65 34.32
N LEU A 23 36.18 -22.46 33.04
CA LEU A 23 36.64 -21.18 32.51
C LEU A 23 35.41 -20.29 32.32
N ILE A 24 35.16 -19.47 33.33
CA ILE A 24 34.20 -18.38 33.27
C ILE A 24 34.87 -17.28 32.45
N ALA A 25 34.61 -17.23 31.14
CA ALA A 25 34.85 -16.04 30.35
C ALA A 25 33.79 -15.01 30.75
N GLY A 26 34.12 -14.19 31.75
CA GLY A 26 33.42 -12.96 32.02
C GLY A 26 33.63 -12.00 30.84
N CYS A 27 32.59 -11.83 30.03
CA CYS A 27 32.40 -10.59 29.29
C CYS A 27 31.38 -9.77 30.06
N GLY A 28 31.78 -8.56 30.42
CA GLY A 28 31.05 -7.67 31.31
C GLY A 28 29.65 -7.35 30.80
N SER A 29 28.76 -7.14 31.76
CA SER A 29 27.48 -6.48 31.58
C SER A 29 27.68 -5.08 30.98
N ASN A 30 27.36 -4.94 29.69
CA ASN A 30 26.82 -3.69 29.18
C ASN A 30 25.37 -3.98 28.78
N GLY A 31 24.47 -3.80 29.76
CA GLY A 31 23.05 -3.68 29.49
C GLY A 31 22.81 -2.42 28.66
N GLY A 32 22.91 -2.56 27.34
CA GLY A 32 22.24 -1.67 26.43
C GLY A 32 20.91 -2.32 26.12
N ASP A 33 19.83 -1.75 26.64
CA ASP A 33 18.49 -2.04 26.12
C ASP A 33 18.57 -1.87 24.59
N SER A 34 18.55 -2.97 23.84
CA SER A 34 18.31 -2.90 22.41
C SER A 34 16.83 -2.56 22.25
N THR A 35 16.49 -1.29 22.46
CA THR A 35 15.16 -0.77 22.23
C THR A 35 14.82 -1.09 20.78
N GLN A 36 13.83 -1.96 20.58
CA GLN A 36 13.32 -2.31 19.26
C GLN A 36 13.09 -1.01 18.47
N PRO A 37 13.65 -0.85 17.26
CA PRO A 37 13.41 0.34 16.46
C PRO A 37 11.91 0.47 16.18
N GLY A 38 11.40 1.68 16.27
CA GLY A 38 10.07 2.00 15.78
C GLY A 38 10.09 2.19 14.26
N VAL A 39 8.93 2.55 13.70
CA VAL A 39 8.77 2.78 12.25
C VAL A 39 8.12 4.13 12.03
N LEU A 40 8.72 4.98 11.21
CA LEU A 40 8.06 6.15 10.66
C LEU A 40 7.49 5.80 9.29
N SER A 41 6.24 6.13 9.06
CA SER A 41 5.61 6.11 7.74
C SER A 41 5.11 7.50 7.40
N VAL A 42 5.39 7.96 6.18
CA VAL A 42 5.01 9.30 5.73
C VAL A 42 4.11 9.20 4.51
N SER A 43 3.01 9.92 4.54
CA SER A 43 2.10 10.09 3.40
C SER A 43 1.93 11.58 3.09
N LEU A 44 1.46 11.89 1.89
CA LEU A 44 1.15 13.23 1.39
C LEU A 44 -0.34 13.29 1.04
N THR A 45 -1.01 14.38 1.38
CA THR A 45 -2.38 14.75 0.94
C THR A 45 -2.32 16.17 0.40
N ASP A 46 -3.37 16.58 -0.31
CA ASP A 46 -3.58 17.97 -0.70
C ASP A 46 -4.85 18.56 -0.04
N ALA A 47 -4.88 19.87 0.14
CA ALA A 47 -6.09 20.63 0.48
C ALA A 47 -6.85 21.04 -0.81
N PRO A 48 -8.17 21.31 -0.77
CA PRO A 48 -8.97 21.58 -1.98
C PRO A 48 -8.43 22.72 -2.87
N ALA A 49 -8.52 22.48 -4.18
CA ALA A 49 -7.81 23.20 -5.24
C ALA A 49 -8.30 24.62 -5.55
N CYS A 50 -7.43 25.38 -6.23
CA CYS A 50 -7.76 26.63 -6.93
C CYS A 50 -7.09 26.71 -8.31
N GLY A 51 -7.85 27.00 -9.37
CA GLY A 51 -7.40 27.59 -10.65
C GLY A 51 -6.37 26.85 -11.52
N PHE A 52 -5.99 25.61 -11.18
CA PHE A 52 -5.05 24.77 -11.92
C PHE A 52 -5.70 23.42 -12.26
N ASP A 53 -5.30 22.84 -13.39
CA ASP A 53 -5.67 21.46 -13.76
C ASP A 53 -4.63 20.45 -13.22
N GLU A 54 -3.37 20.88 -13.07
CA GLU A 54 -2.33 20.08 -12.40
C GLU A 54 -1.39 20.96 -11.58
N VAL A 55 -0.97 20.45 -10.42
CA VAL A 55 0.14 20.99 -9.63
C VAL A 55 1.09 19.84 -9.34
N ASN A 56 2.15 19.74 -10.13
CA ASN A 56 3.11 18.65 -10.07
C ASN A 56 4.32 18.99 -9.21
N VAL A 57 4.64 18.12 -8.25
CA VAL A 57 5.87 18.18 -7.45
C VAL A 57 6.60 16.85 -7.53
N THR A 58 7.93 16.87 -7.70
CA THR A 58 8.74 15.63 -7.69
C THR A 58 9.42 15.46 -6.34
N VAL A 59 8.96 14.48 -5.55
CA VAL A 59 9.53 14.15 -4.25
C VAL A 59 10.73 13.22 -4.42
N GLY A 60 11.88 13.64 -3.92
CA GLY A 60 13.09 12.83 -3.90
C GLY A 60 13.27 12.05 -2.59
N LYS A 61 13.00 12.69 -1.46
CA LYS A 61 13.06 12.04 -0.14
C LYS A 61 12.35 12.82 0.95
N VAL A 62 12.02 12.13 2.03
CA VAL A 62 11.66 12.71 3.32
C VAL A 62 12.80 12.41 4.29
N ARG A 63 13.18 13.37 5.14
CA ARG A 63 14.23 13.16 6.13
C ARG A 63 13.86 13.71 7.49
N VAL A 64 14.25 12.98 8.54
CA VAL A 64 13.95 13.33 9.94
C VAL A 64 15.19 13.32 10.80
N HIS A 65 15.19 14.19 11.82
CA HIS A 65 16.30 14.35 12.74
C HIS A 65 15.81 14.70 14.16
N GLN A 66 16.55 14.24 15.17
CA GLN A 66 16.22 14.46 16.59
C GLN A 66 16.55 15.88 17.09
N SER A 67 17.57 16.52 16.51
CA SER A 67 17.87 17.95 16.71
C SER A 67 17.12 18.86 15.74
N ASP A 68 16.61 19.95 16.29
CA ASP A 68 15.88 21.04 15.63
C ASP A 68 16.81 21.98 14.83
N ASN A 69 18.11 21.91 15.08
CA ASN A 69 19.17 22.74 14.51
C ASN A 69 20.13 21.96 13.59
N ALA A 70 19.77 20.74 13.22
CA ALA A 70 20.57 19.95 12.29
C ALA A 70 20.73 20.65 10.94
N SER A 71 21.97 20.73 10.49
CA SER A 71 22.31 21.16 9.12
C SER A 71 22.14 20.00 8.14
N ASP A 72 22.16 20.30 6.85
CA ASP A 72 21.90 19.34 5.77
C ASP A 72 22.87 18.15 5.76
N ASN A 73 24.09 18.39 6.25
CA ASN A 73 25.21 17.44 6.29
C ASN A 73 25.46 16.88 7.71
N SER A 74 24.58 17.17 8.67
CA SER A 74 24.70 16.62 10.03
C SER A 74 24.57 15.10 10.00
N SER A 75 25.30 14.40 10.86
CA SER A 75 25.06 12.97 11.09
C SER A 75 23.74 12.75 11.84
N GLY A 76 23.08 11.61 11.63
CA GLY A 76 21.85 11.25 12.36
C GLY A 76 20.55 11.52 11.60
N TRP A 77 20.63 11.96 10.34
CA TRP A 77 19.47 11.97 9.46
C TRP A 77 19.01 10.54 9.16
N ALA A 78 17.72 10.29 9.35
CA ALA A 78 17.05 9.12 8.78
C ALA A 78 16.27 9.58 7.55
N ASP A 79 16.55 8.96 6.40
CA ASP A 79 15.96 9.30 5.11
C ASP A 79 14.98 8.19 4.67
N ILE A 80 13.78 8.59 4.24
CA ILE A 80 12.88 7.81 3.38
C ILE A 80 13.17 8.26 1.95
N THR A 81 13.98 7.50 1.22
CA THR A 81 14.39 7.84 -0.14
C THR A 81 13.42 7.24 -1.16
N LEU A 82 12.96 8.06 -2.10
CA LEU A 82 12.16 7.62 -3.22
C LEU A 82 13.10 7.46 -4.42
N ASP A 83 13.38 6.21 -4.80
CA ASP A 83 14.25 5.87 -5.94
C ASP A 83 13.52 4.91 -6.89
N PRO A 84 13.09 5.36 -8.09
CA PRO A 84 13.28 6.72 -8.62
C PRO A 84 12.43 7.78 -7.89
N PRO A 85 12.83 9.07 -7.93
CA PRO A 85 12.00 10.17 -7.43
C PRO A 85 10.61 10.16 -8.08
N ARG A 86 9.57 10.47 -7.30
CA ARG A 86 8.17 10.38 -7.75
C ARG A 86 7.60 11.76 -8.03
N LYS A 87 7.16 11.98 -9.28
CA LYS A 87 6.36 13.13 -9.68
C LYS A 87 4.91 12.88 -9.31
N ILE A 88 4.34 13.75 -8.49
CA ILE A 88 2.99 13.63 -7.92
C ILE A 88 2.22 14.88 -8.33
N ASN A 89 1.07 14.69 -8.98
CA ASN A 89 0.08 15.76 -9.12
C ASN A 89 -0.71 15.86 -7.81
N LEU A 90 -0.59 16.98 -7.12
CA LEU A 90 -1.24 17.18 -5.82
C LEU A 90 -2.77 17.18 -5.95
N LEU A 91 -3.29 17.63 -7.10
CA LEU A 91 -4.74 17.72 -7.31
C LEU A 91 -5.41 16.36 -7.46
N ASP A 92 -4.66 15.33 -7.92
CA ASP A 92 -5.15 13.95 -7.99
C ASP A 92 -5.52 13.41 -6.60
N LEU A 93 -4.89 13.93 -5.54
CA LEU A 93 -5.20 13.56 -4.17
C LEU A 93 -6.57 14.07 -3.72
N ASN A 94 -7.17 15.02 -4.43
CA ASN A 94 -8.53 15.50 -4.17
C ASN A 94 -9.57 14.84 -5.09
N ASP A 95 -9.16 14.05 -6.07
CA ASP A 95 -10.04 13.43 -7.06
C ASP A 95 -10.38 11.98 -6.65
N PRO A 96 -11.65 11.69 -6.29
CA PRO A 96 -12.08 10.35 -5.86
C PRO A 96 -11.95 9.27 -6.95
N THR A 97 -11.66 9.65 -8.19
CA THR A 97 -11.44 8.72 -9.30
C THR A 97 -9.98 8.24 -9.40
N GLN A 98 -9.06 8.86 -8.68
CA GLN A 98 -7.63 8.55 -8.74
C GLN A 98 -7.26 7.41 -7.78
N PRO A 99 -6.30 6.55 -8.15
CA PRO A 99 -5.87 5.41 -7.32
C PRO A 99 -5.24 5.83 -5.99
N ASN A 100 -4.76 7.07 -5.91
CA ASN A 100 -4.17 7.72 -4.73
C ASN A 100 -5.09 8.82 -4.14
N PHE A 101 -6.41 8.74 -4.38
CA PHE A 101 -7.38 9.65 -3.76
C PHE A 101 -7.12 9.80 -2.25
N ALA A 102 -7.21 11.05 -1.81
CA ALA A 102 -6.83 11.58 -0.51
C ALA A 102 -5.34 11.50 -0.18
N LEU A 103 -4.59 10.49 -0.64
CA LEU A 103 -3.35 10.08 0.04
C LEU A 103 -2.34 9.40 -0.88
N GLU A 104 -1.13 9.97 -0.93
CA GLU A 104 0.04 9.40 -1.59
C GLU A 104 1.05 8.89 -0.55
N HIS A 105 1.32 7.59 -0.50
CA HIS A 105 2.30 7.03 0.43
C HIS A 105 3.73 7.33 -0.05
N LEU A 106 4.55 8.04 0.74
CA LEU A 106 5.93 8.40 0.38
C LEU A 106 6.96 7.37 0.81
N GLY A 107 6.63 6.52 1.79
CA GLY A 107 7.46 5.40 2.23
C GLY A 107 7.53 5.30 3.75
N GLU A 108 8.35 4.34 4.20
CA GLU A 108 8.59 4.07 5.61
C GLU A 108 10.10 3.96 5.89
N ALA A 109 10.52 4.32 7.11
CA ALA A 109 11.89 4.12 7.57
C ALA A 109 11.90 3.63 9.03
N PRO A 110 12.79 2.68 9.37
CA PRO A 110 13.02 2.33 10.77
C PRO A 110 13.67 3.53 11.48
N LEU A 111 13.11 3.90 12.63
CA LEU A 111 13.63 4.97 13.48
C LEU A 111 14.04 4.41 14.83
N ALA A 112 15.15 4.91 15.36
CA ALA A 112 15.50 4.69 16.75
C ALA A 112 14.40 5.28 17.64
N ALA A 113 14.09 4.62 18.76
CA ALA A 113 13.19 5.20 19.73
C ALA A 113 13.74 6.54 20.23
N GLY A 114 12.89 7.57 20.30
CA GLY A 114 13.30 8.91 20.69
C GLY A 114 12.40 10.01 20.13
N HIS A 115 12.78 11.25 20.47
CA HIS A 115 12.03 12.45 20.10
C HIS A 115 12.65 13.11 18.86
N TYR A 116 11.83 13.30 17.83
CA TYR A 116 12.21 13.90 16.55
C TYR A 116 11.64 15.31 16.46
N THR A 117 12.50 16.28 16.16
CA THR A 117 12.14 17.70 16.20
C THR A 117 12.30 18.40 14.86
N GLN A 118 12.87 17.72 13.87
CA GLN A 118 13.03 18.26 12.52
C GLN A 118 12.60 17.23 11.47
N LEU A 119 11.72 17.66 10.57
CA LEU A 119 11.25 16.92 9.40
C LEU A 119 11.46 17.78 8.16
N ARG A 120 11.94 17.20 7.06
CA ARG A 120 12.08 17.90 5.78
C ARG A 120 11.55 17.07 4.63
N LEU A 121 10.79 17.72 3.75
CA LEU A 121 10.41 17.20 2.44
C LEU A 121 11.39 17.75 1.39
N VAL A 122 12.12 16.88 0.70
CA VAL A 122 13.09 17.26 -0.33
C VAL A 122 12.49 17.00 -1.70
N LEU A 123 12.35 18.06 -2.50
CA LEU A 123 11.89 17.96 -3.89
C LEU A 123 13.07 18.01 -4.86
N VAL A 124 12.93 17.34 -6.01
CA VAL A 124 13.90 17.41 -7.10
C VAL A 124 13.78 18.78 -7.78
N PRO A 125 14.85 19.58 -7.90
CA PRO A 125 14.77 20.88 -8.55
C PRO A 125 14.62 20.75 -10.07
N ASN A 126 13.98 21.76 -10.69
CA ASN A 126 13.98 21.88 -12.14
C ASN A 126 15.40 22.19 -12.65
N SER A 127 15.84 21.46 -13.68
CA SER A 127 17.17 21.62 -14.29
C SER A 127 17.05 22.00 -15.77
N PRO A 128 17.88 22.92 -16.29
CA PRO A 128 17.85 23.28 -17.71
C PRO A 128 18.07 22.07 -18.62
N GLY A 129 17.25 21.95 -19.67
CA GLY A 129 17.37 20.87 -20.67
C GLY A 129 16.88 19.50 -20.20
N GLN A 130 16.23 19.41 -19.03
CA GLN A 130 15.58 18.20 -18.52
C GLN A 130 14.05 18.37 -18.52
N ARG A 131 13.31 17.26 -18.41
CA ARG A 131 11.86 17.32 -18.18
C ARG A 131 11.57 18.04 -16.86
N LEU A 132 10.48 18.82 -16.82
CA LEU A 132 10.08 19.56 -15.62
C LEU A 132 9.76 18.59 -14.47
N ALA A 133 10.54 18.70 -13.40
CA ALA A 133 10.34 18.00 -12.15
C ALA A 133 9.19 18.62 -11.34
N ASN A 134 9.08 19.96 -11.33
CA ASN A 134 7.97 20.66 -10.69
C ASN A 134 7.31 21.59 -11.71
N SER A 135 5.99 21.50 -11.84
CA SER A 135 5.25 22.25 -12.86
C SER A 135 3.80 22.48 -12.46
N VAL A 136 3.14 23.38 -13.18
CA VAL A 136 1.70 23.59 -13.10
C VAL A 136 1.09 23.54 -14.48
N VAL A 137 -0.17 23.10 -14.56
CA VAL A 137 -1.00 23.19 -15.76
C VAL A 137 -2.17 24.12 -15.42
N LEU A 138 -2.33 25.18 -16.20
CA LEU A 138 -3.40 26.16 -15.98
C LEU A 138 -4.72 25.63 -16.52
N SER A 139 -5.82 25.99 -15.87
CA SER A 139 -7.12 25.49 -16.30
C SER A 139 -7.45 25.83 -17.75
N GLY A 140 -7.75 24.80 -18.54
CA GLY A 140 -8.03 24.92 -19.97
C GLY A 140 -6.80 25.14 -20.85
N GLN A 141 -5.59 24.92 -20.34
CA GLN A 141 -4.34 24.93 -21.11
C GLN A 141 -3.67 23.57 -21.04
N PRO A 142 -3.24 22.96 -22.16
CA PRO A 142 -2.65 21.61 -22.13
C PRO A 142 -1.15 21.58 -21.82
N SER A 143 -0.51 22.73 -21.57
CA SER A 143 0.96 22.82 -21.47
C SER A 143 1.44 22.95 -20.01
N GLU A 144 2.43 22.13 -19.66
CA GLU A 144 3.15 22.26 -18.39
C GLU A 144 3.99 23.56 -18.38
N LEU A 145 3.83 24.37 -17.33
CA LEU A 145 4.65 25.53 -17.04
C LEU A 145 5.59 25.23 -15.87
N ALA A 146 6.84 25.67 -15.97
CA ALA A 146 7.83 25.45 -14.94
C ALA A 146 7.43 26.14 -13.63
N LEU A 147 7.47 25.38 -12.53
CA LEU A 147 7.30 25.91 -11.18
C LEU A 147 8.67 26.17 -10.56
N ASP A 148 8.99 27.44 -10.33
CA ASP A 148 10.28 27.84 -9.78
C ASP A 148 10.38 27.52 -8.28
N THR A 149 11.34 26.68 -7.90
CA THR A 149 11.54 26.22 -6.52
C THR A 149 12.64 27.04 -5.83
N PRO A 150 12.37 27.70 -4.70
CA PRO A 150 13.39 28.44 -3.95
C PRO A 150 14.49 27.51 -3.41
N SER A 151 15.64 28.07 -3.05
CA SER A 151 16.80 27.31 -2.54
C SER A 151 16.51 26.44 -1.30
N GLY A 152 15.51 26.82 -0.48
CA GLY A 152 15.03 26.01 0.63
C GLY A 152 14.38 24.67 0.23
N VAL A 153 13.95 24.52 -1.03
CA VAL A 153 13.44 23.26 -1.57
C VAL A 153 14.57 22.29 -1.91
N GLN A 154 15.73 22.82 -2.33
CA GLN A 154 16.93 22.03 -2.66
C GLN A 154 17.57 21.40 -1.42
N THR A 155 17.48 22.09 -0.27
CA THR A 155 18.02 21.66 1.03
C THR A 155 16.97 20.93 1.91
N GLY A 156 15.72 20.90 1.43
CA GLY A 156 14.57 20.28 2.08
C GLY A 156 13.68 21.28 2.80
N ILE A 157 12.41 21.30 2.43
CA ILE A 157 11.36 22.13 3.02
C ILE A 157 11.19 21.71 4.48
N LYS A 158 11.63 22.54 5.43
CA LYS A 158 11.51 22.26 6.87
C LYS A 158 10.05 22.35 7.29
N LEU A 159 9.54 21.26 7.86
CA LEU A 159 8.20 21.15 8.42
C LEU A 159 8.29 21.26 9.94
N ILE A 160 7.54 22.19 10.51
CA ILE A 160 7.53 22.43 11.96
C ILE A 160 6.57 21.42 12.59
N HIS A 161 7.10 20.24 12.88
CA HIS A 161 6.36 19.20 13.59
C HIS A 161 7.31 18.30 14.38
N GLN A 162 6.99 18.08 15.65
CA GLN A 162 7.77 17.24 16.55
C GLN A 162 6.94 16.01 16.93
N PHE A 163 7.58 14.85 16.99
CA PHE A 163 6.91 13.59 17.32
C PHE A 163 7.85 12.67 18.10
N THR A 164 7.30 11.72 18.85
CA THR A 164 8.06 10.72 19.59
C THR A 164 7.81 9.36 18.98
N VAL A 165 8.88 8.59 18.78
CA VAL A 165 8.84 7.20 18.36
C VAL A 165 9.14 6.35 19.59
N ASP A 166 8.16 5.59 20.06
CA ASP A 166 8.36 4.63 21.14
C ASP A 166 8.94 3.31 20.60
N PRO A 167 9.65 2.51 21.42
CA PRO A 167 10.22 1.24 20.99
C PRO A 167 9.18 0.30 20.36
N GLY A 168 9.47 -0.18 19.14
CA GLY A 168 8.59 -1.06 18.37
C GLY A 168 7.29 -0.42 17.87
N GLN A 169 7.04 0.87 18.17
CA GLN A 169 5.84 1.57 17.75
C GLN A 169 5.98 2.19 16.36
N ARG A 170 4.86 2.32 15.68
CA ARG A 170 4.74 3.02 14.41
C ARG A 170 4.34 4.48 14.68
N VAL A 171 4.81 5.40 13.84
CA VAL A 171 4.36 6.79 13.76
C VAL A 171 3.98 7.06 12.32
N ASP A 172 2.74 7.48 12.09
CA ASP A 172 2.28 7.93 10.78
C ASP A 172 2.20 9.45 10.74
N LEU A 173 2.92 10.06 9.81
CA LEU A 173 2.83 11.49 9.52
C LEU A 173 2.13 11.69 8.18
N LEU A 174 1.11 12.54 8.16
CA LEU A 174 0.58 13.08 6.91
C LEU A 174 1.14 14.48 6.70
N LEU A 175 1.64 14.68 5.49
CA LEU A 175 1.99 15.98 4.98
C LEU A 175 0.79 16.51 4.22
N ASP A 176 0.08 17.45 4.80
CA ASP A 176 -1.01 18.17 4.17
C ASP A 176 -0.42 19.36 3.40
N PHE A 177 -0.28 19.18 2.09
CA PHE A 177 0.21 20.19 1.17
C PHE A 177 -0.98 21.05 0.75
N ASP A 178 -0.90 22.36 0.86
CA ASP A 178 -1.94 23.25 0.33
C ASP A 178 -1.47 23.76 -1.03
N ALA A 179 -1.76 23.03 -2.12
CA ALA A 179 -1.32 23.42 -3.47
C ALA A 179 -1.77 24.83 -3.82
N CYS A 180 -2.98 25.19 -3.39
CA CYS A 180 -3.59 26.48 -3.67
C CYS A 180 -2.80 27.65 -3.06
N GLN A 181 -2.41 27.55 -1.79
CA GLN A 181 -1.59 28.55 -1.12
C GLN A 181 -0.10 28.44 -1.46
N SER A 182 0.31 27.29 -2.00
CA SER A 182 1.72 27.00 -2.30
C SER A 182 2.19 27.53 -3.65
N VAL A 183 1.28 27.82 -4.59
CA VAL A 183 1.65 28.34 -5.91
C VAL A 183 1.42 29.85 -5.98
N VAL A 184 2.48 30.60 -6.30
CA VAL A 184 2.41 32.06 -6.44
C VAL A 184 2.69 32.46 -7.89
N LYS A 185 1.72 33.12 -8.52
CA LYS A 185 1.91 33.75 -9.84
C LYS A 185 2.70 35.05 -9.70
N ARG A 186 3.74 35.23 -10.51
CA ARG A 186 4.54 36.46 -10.61
C ARG A 186 4.08 37.36 -11.76
N SER A 187 4.49 38.63 -11.72
CA SER A 187 4.10 39.67 -12.69
C SER A 187 4.54 39.41 -14.14
N ASN A 188 5.53 38.53 -14.34
CA ASN A 188 6.03 38.11 -15.65
C ASN A 188 5.39 36.80 -16.17
N ASN A 189 4.24 36.39 -15.63
CA ASN A 189 3.57 35.11 -15.93
C ASN A 189 4.40 33.86 -15.62
N THR A 190 5.38 33.96 -14.71
CA THR A 190 6.05 32.78 -14.14
C THR A 190 5.40 32.38 -12.81
N TYR A 191 5.57 31.12 -12.42
CA TYR A 191 5.00 30.55 -11.21
C TYR A 191 6.12 30.15 -10.25
N ALA A 192 5.92 30.41 -8.96
CA ALA A 192 6.86 30.09 -7.90
C ALA A 192 6.21 29.14 -6.89
N LEU A 193 6.98 28.17 -6.40
CA LEU A 193 6.57 27.35 -5.28
C LEU A 193 6.96 28.04 -3.97
N LYS A 194 5.98 28.37 -3.14
CA LYS A 194 6.12 28.78 -1.75
C LYS A 194 5.37 27.78 -0.87
N PRO A 195 5.98 26.63 -0.55
CA PRO A 195 5.25 25.51 0.06
C PRO A 195 4.57 25.92 1.37
N VAL A 196 3.28 25.63 1.44
CA VAL A 196 2.45 25.66 2.64
C VAL A 196 2.11 24.21 2.94
N ILE A 197 2.83 23.62 3.89
CA ILE A 197 2.70 22.21 4.24
C ILE A 197 2.54 22.10 5.75
N LYS A 198 1.51 21.38 6.19
CA LYS A 198 1.30 21.03 7.59
C LYS A 198 1.66 19.57 7.78
N ALA A 199 2.57 19.28 8.70
CA ALA A 199 2.77 17.92 9.18
C ALA A 199 1.85 17.71 10.37
N ILE A 200 0.96 16.72 10.23
CA ILE A 200 -0.03 16.38 11.25
C ILE A 200 0.32 14.96 11.73
N PRO A 201 0.44 14.73 13.05
CA PRO A 201 0.55 13.38 13.59
C PRO A 201 -0.85 12.77 13.58
N PHE A 202 -0.96 11.54 13.08
CA PHE A 202 -2.26 10.87 13.05
C PHE A 202 -2.36 9.90 14.20
N ALA A 203 -3.55 9.87 14.81
CA ALA A 203 -3.94 8.73 15.60
C ALA A 203 -3.94 7.49 14.69
N LEU A 204 -3.22 6.44 15.09
CA LEU A 204 -3.16 5.18 14.35
C LEU A 204 -4.47 4.43 14.51
N ASN A 205 -5.41 4.66 13.59
CA ASN A 205 -6.55 3.77 13.40
C ASN A 205 -6.46 2.97 12.12
N GLY A 206 -6.96 1.74 12.17
CA GLY A 206 -6.95 0.87 11.01
C GLY A 206 -6.89 -0.60 11.34
N ILE A 207 -6.43 -1.37 10.35
CA ILE A 207 -6.28 -2.81 10.45
C ILE A 207 -4.82 -3.17 10.10
N GLU A 208 -4.16 -3.90 10.99
CA GLU A 208 -2.79 -4.37 10.83
C GLU A 208 -2.73 -5.89 10.72
N GLY A 209 -1.81 -6.40 9.90
CA GLY A 209 -1.50 -7.82 9.86
C GLY A 209 -0.20 -8.13 9.15
N PHE A 210 0.09 -9.41 9.08
CA PHE A 210 1.21 -10.02 8.40
C PHE A 210 0.73 -11.05 7.38
N LEU A 211 1.42 -11.10 6.25
CA LEU A 211 1.23 -12.03 5.14
C LEU A 211 2.51 -12.84 4.92
N ASP A 212 2.36 -14.01 4.29
CA ASP A 212 3.50 -14.79 3.86
C ASP A 212 4.37 -14.02 2.87
N GLN A 213 5.70 -14.04 3.09
CA GLN A 213 6.66 -13.24 2.32
C GLN A 213 6.94 -13.80 0.92
N SER A 214 6.50 -15.03 0.62
CA SER A 214 6.63 -15.62 -0.71
C SER A 214 5.57 -15.13 -1.70
N LEU A 215 4.53 -14.43 -1.22
CA LEU A 215 3.48 -13.88 -2.06
C LEU A 215 4.00 -12.70 -2.90
N THR A 216 3.58 -12.64 -4.16
CA THR A 216 3.96 -11.59 -5.12
C THR A 216 2.73 -10.83 -5.60
N ASN A 217 2.91 -9.54 -5.95
CA ASN A 217 1.85 -8.65 -6.45
C ASN A 217 0.62 -8.63 -5.54
N VAL A 218 0.88 -8.51 -4.24
CA VAL A 218 -0.15 -8.59 -3.20
C VAL A 218 -0.89 -7.27 -3.08
N VAL A 219 -2.21 -7.34 -3.01
CA VAL A 219 -3.07 -6.22 -2.64
C VAL A 219 -3.92 -6.62 -1.44
N VAL A 220 -3.95 -5.77 -0.42
CA VAL A 220 -4.82 -5.90 0.74
C VAL A 220 -5.80 -4.74 0.73
N SER A 221 -7.09 -5.01 0.84
CA SER A 221 -8.13 -3.99 0.86
C SER A 221 -9.09 -4.14 2.03
N ALA A 222 -9.53 -3.04 2.61
CA ALA A 222 -10.70 -2.96 3.46
C ALA A 222 -11.90 -2.57 2.61
N GLN A 223 -12.95 -3.37 2.69
CA GLN A 223 -14.16 -3.19 1.89
C GLN A 223 -15.40 -3.03 2.78
N MET A 224 -16.36 -2.27 2.29
CA MET A 224 -17.71 -2.17 2.86
C MET A 224 -18.71 -2.43 1.75
N ASN A 225 -19.60 -3.42 1.94
CA ASN A 225 -20.60 -3.80 0.94
C ASN A 225 -20.01 -4.07 -0.46
N GLY A 226 -18.80 -4.64 -0.49
CA GLY A 226 -18.05 -4.92 -1.73
C GLY A 226 -17.40 -3.71 -2.39
N ALA A 227 -17.54 -2.49 -1.85
CA ALA A 227 -16.80 -1.32 -2.30
C ALA A 227 -15.45 -1.24 -1.58
N ILE A 228 -14.38 -0.99 -2.32
CA ILE A 228 -13.05 -0.78 -1.74
C ILE A 228 -13.02 0.59 -1.08
N VAL A 229 -12.85 0.60 0.25
CA VAL A 229 -12.73 1.84 1.04
C VAL A 229 -11.27 2.23 1.16
N ARG A 230 -10.39 1.23 1.32
CA ARG A 230 -8.96 1.43 1.40
C ARG A 230 -8.21 0.23 0.86
N ALA A 231 -7.06 0.46 0.25
CA ALA A 231 -6.13 -0.58 -0.13
C ALA A 231 -4.69 -0.23 0.29
N THR A 232 -3.86 -1.25 0.40
CA THR A 232 -2.43 -1.16 0.70
C THR A 232 -1.70 -2.38 0.14
N VAL A 233 -0.38 -2.34 0.15
CA VAL A 233 0.49 -3.47 -0.18
C VAL A 233 1.33 -3.83 1.04
N PRO A 234 1.60 -5.12 1.32
CA PRO A 234 2.48 -5.50 2.40
C PRO A 234 3.93 -5.10 2.10
N ASN A 235 4.69 -4.82 3.16
CA ASN A 235 6.13 -4.71 3.09
C ASN A 235 6.74 -6.06 2.67
N SER A 236 7.47 -6.09 1.56
CA SER A 236 7.98 -7.32 0.95
C SER A 236 9.01 -8.08 1.79
N LEU A 237 9.69 -7.42 2.73
CA LEU A 237 10.71 -8.05 3.59
C LEU A 237 10.13 -8.63 4.88
N THR A 238 9.03 -8.06 5.36
CA THR A 238 8.45 -8.40 6.66
C THR A 238 7.10 -9.08 6.55
N GLY A 239 6.40 -8.93 5.42
CA GLY A 239 5.01 -9.34 5.23
C GLY A 239 3.99 -8.43 5.92
N LYS A 240 4.45 -7.40 6.65
CA LYS A 240 3.57 -6.50 7.41
C LYS A 240 2.78 -5.59 6.47
N PHE A 241 1.48 -5.45 6.71
CA PHE A 241 0.64 -4.45 6.05
C PHE A 241 -0.13 -3.64 7.10
N PHE A 242 -0.54 -2.43 6.71
CA PHE A 242 -1.41 -1.59 7.53
C PHE A 242 -2.42 -0.85 6.65
N LEU A 243 -3.70 -1.12 6.89
CA LEU A 243 -4.85 -0.40 6.33
C LEU A 243 -5.19 0.77 7.25
N ALA A 244 -4.46 1.86 7.09
CA ALA A 244 -4.60 3.06 7.92
C ALA A 244 -5.88 3.86 7.59
N ARG A 245 -6.33 4.69 8.54
CA ARG A 245 -7.34 5.74 8.33
C ARG A 245 -8.69 5.18 7.88
N LEU A 246 -9.16 4.18 8.63
CA LEU A 246 -10.48 3.61 8.47
C LEU A 246 -11.41 4.23 9.51
N ASP A 247 -12.49 4.86 9.07
CA ASP A 247 -13.52 5.36 9.98
C ASP A 247 -14.03 4.25 10.90
N PRO A 248 -14.50 4.56 12.12
CA PRO A 248 -15.06 3.54 13.01
C PRO A 248 -16.23 2.79 12.38
N ALA A 249 -15.99 1.56 11.96
CA ALA A 249 -16.92 0.71 11.23
C ALA A 249 -16.47 -0.77 11.27
N GLN A 250 -17.18 -1.64 10.58
CA GLN A 250 -16.74 -3.01 10.30
C GLN A 250 -16.39 -3.14 8.82
N TYR A 251 -15.26 -3.78 8.55
CA TYR A 251 -14.73 -3.96 7.20
C TYR A 251 -14.52 -5.44 6.89
N ASP A 252 -14.69 -5.79 5.62
CA ASP A 252 -14.19 -7.04 5.08
C ASP A 252 -12.77 -6.81 4.56
N VAL A 253 -11.79 -7.54 5.10
CA VAL A 253 -10.41 -7.47 4.62
C VAL A 253 -10.22 -8.50 3.51
N VAL A 254 -9.89 -8.04 2.32
CA VAL A 254 -9.77 -8.84 1.10
C VAL A 254 -8.34 -8.80 0.60
N ILE A 255 -7.75 -9.97 0.43
CA ILE A 255 -6.34 -10.15 0.10
C ILE A 255 -6.26 -10.92 -1.22
N THR A 256 -5.56 -10.35 -2.19
CA THR A 256 -5.28 -10.96 -3.48
C THR A 256 -3.77 -10.98 -3.73
N ALA A 257 -3.31 -12.00 -4.45
CA ALA A 257 -1.92 -12.17 -4.84
C ALA A 257 -1.86 -13.00 -6.12
N ASP A 258 -0.75 -12.89 -6.86
CA ASP A 258 -0.56 -13.70 -8.07
C ASP A 258 -0.48 -15.19 -7.73
N ASN A 259 -1.07 -16.02 -8.60
CA ASN A 259 -1.10 -17.48 -8.47
C ASN A 259 -1.75 -18.02 -7.18
N HIS A 260 -2.61 -17.21 -6.54
CA HIS A 260 -3.30 -17.56 -5.31
C HIS A 260 -4.78 -17.21 -5.38
N ALA A 261 -5.62 -17.99 -4.69
CA ALA A 261 -7.03 -17.67 -4.49
C ALA A 261 -7.19 -16.54 -3.48
N THR A 262 -8.25 -15.75 -3.65
CA THR A 262 -8.61 -14.65 -2.75
C THR A 262 -8.79 -15.15 -1.31
N ALA A 263 -8.26 -14.43 -0.33
CA ALA A 263 -8.57 -14.63 1.08
C ALA A 263 -9.40 -13.45 1.61
N VAL A 264 -10.42 -13.74 2.41
CA VAL A 264 -11.32 -12.76 3.01
C VAL A 264 -11.44 -12.99 4.50
N ILE A 265 -11.26 -11.94 5.30
CA ILE A 265 -11.59 -11.91 6.73
C ILE A 265 -12.76 -10.95 6.89
N ALA A 266 -13.94 -11.50 7.20
CA ALA A 266 -15.16 -10.72 7.31
C ALA A 266 -15.32 -10.08 8.69
N GLY A 267 -15.94 -8.89 8.72
CA GLY A 267 -16.37 -8.22 9.95
C GLY A 267 -15.25 -7.74 10.87
N VAL A 268 -14.12 -7.30 10.32
CA VAL A 268 -13.00 -6.74 11.10
C VAL A 268 -13.39 -5.35 11.63
N PRO A 269 -13.47 -5.16 12.95
CA PRO A 269 -13.89 -3.88 13.52
C PRO A 269 -12.74 -2.86 13.51
N VAL A 270 -13.07 -1.60 13.30
CA VAL A 270 -12.26 -0.45 13.71
C VAL A 270 -13.12 0.31 14.72
N THR A 271 -12.72 0.29 15.98
CA THR A 271 -13.59 0.70 17.09
C THR A 271 -13.57 2.20 17.39
N SER A 272 -12.49 2.88 17.03
CA SER A 272 -12.33 4.33 17.18
C SER A 272 -11.36 4.88 16.15
N ASP A 273 -11.32 6.20 16.05
CA ASP A 273 -10.34 7.02 15.31
C ASP A 273 -8.89 6.87 15.80
N THR A 274 -8.68 6.05 16.83
CA THR A 274 -7.41 5.81 17.52
C THR A 274 -7.09 4.31 17.68
N SER A 275 -7.97 3.41 17.23
CA SER A 275 -7.81 1.97 17.44
C SER A 275 -7.25 1.26 16.21
N THR A 276 -6.24 0.43 16.41
CA THR A 276 -5.76 -0.52 15.41
C THR A 276 -6.19 -1.94 15.76
N THR A 277 -6.82 -2.62 14.81
CA THR A 277 -7.21 -4.02 14.94
C THR A 277 -6.18 -4.92 14.29
N ILE A 278 -5.67 -5.90 15.04
CA ILE A 278 -4.65 -6.83 14.57
C ILE A 278 -5.34 -8.12 14.09
N ILE A 279 -5.09 -8.52 12.84
CA ILE A 279 -5.72 -9.72 12.23
C ILE A 279 -4.74 -10.87 11.97
N SER A 280 -3.43 -10.67 12.17
CA SER A 280 -2.41 -11.72 12.21
C SER A 280 -1.11 -11.22 12.83
N THR A 281 -0.16 -12.11 13.09
CA THR A 281 1.16 -11.78 13.68
C THR A 281 2.29 -12.25 12.78
N GLN A 282 3.50 -11.74 13.00
CA GLN A 282 4.68 -12.21 12.26
C GLN A 282 4.94 -13.72 12.44
N ALA A 283 4.63 -14.27 13.62
CA ALA A 283 4.81 -15.70 13.90
C ALA A 283 3.71 -16.59 13.29
N ALA A 284 2.57 -16.00 12.93
CA ALA A 284 1.46 -16.68 12.29
C ALA A 284 0.85 -15.77 11.20
N PRO A 285 1.57 -15.59 10.07
CA PRO A 285 1.10 -14.75 8.97
C PRO A 285 -0.10 -15.39 8.27
N ILE A 286 -0.89 -14.57 7.58
CA ILE A 286 -1.99 -15.04 6.75
C ILE A 286 -1.42 -15.76 5.52
N LEU A 287 -1.89 -16.98 5.28
CA LEU A 287 -1.54 -17.80 4.13
C LEU A 287 -2.68 -17.78 3.11
N LEU A 288 -2.35 -17.69 1.82
CA LEU A 288 -3.32 -17.83 0.74
C LEU A 288 -3.20 -19.23 0.13
N GLN A 289 -4.32 -19.75 -0.39
CA GLN A 289 -4.32 -21.03 -1.12
C GLN A 289 -3.82 -20.82 -2.55
N ALA A 290 -2.99 -21.73 -3.05
CA ALA A 290 -2.54 -21.68 -4.45
C ALA A 290 -3.71 -21.81 -5.42
N SER A 291 -3.66 -21.07 -6.53
CA SER A 291 -4.67 -21.09 -7.59
C SER A 291 -4.06 -20.73 -8.92
N THR A 292 -4.52 -21.39 -9.99
CA THR A 292 -4.32 -20.85 -11.34
C THR A 292 -5.12 -19.56 -11.52
N ALA A 293 -4.65 -18.67 -12.39
CA ALA A 293 -5.38 -17.50 -12.83
C ALA A 293 -5.85 -17.67 -14.28
N ARG A 294 -7.02 -17.13 -14.59
CA ARG A 294 -7.64 -17.13 -15.92
C ARG A 294 -8.22 -15.75 -16.22
N SER A 295 -8.39 -15.45 -17.50
CA SER A 295 -8.87 -14.15 -17.94
C SER A 295 -10.39 -14.10 -18.01
N ILE A 296 -10.98 -13.00 -17.54
CA ILE A 296 -12.26 -12.50 -18.03
C ILE A 296 -11.97 -11.24 -18.83
N SER A 297 -12.26 -11.26 -20.13
CA SER A 297 -12.00 -10.15 -21.03
C SER A 297 -13.20 -9.80 -21.88
N GLY A 298 -13.21 -8.61 -22.48
CA GLY A 298 -14.27 -8.23 -23.41
C GLY A 298 -14.23 -6.76 -23.74
N THR A 299 -15.33 -6.29 -24.33
CA THR A 299 -15.54 -4.88 -24.66
C THR A 299 -16.66 -4.27 -23.84
N VAL A 300 -16.55 -2.98 -23.57
CA VAL A 300 -17.61 -2.14 -23.04
C VAL A 300 -17.89 -1.08 -24.09
N THR A 301 -19.13 -1.06 -24.59
CA THR A 301 -19.60 -0.06 -25.56
C THR A 301 -20.52 0.92 -24.86
N LEU A 302 -20.32 2.22 -25.10
CA LEU A 302 -21.21 3.27 -24.61
C LEU A 302 -22.30 3.60 -25.65
N ASN A 303 -23.54 3.76 -25.20
CA ASN A 303 -24.65 4.24 -26.02
C ASN A 303 -25.43 5.33 -25.26
N PRO A 304 -25.31 6.62 -25.62
CA PRO A 304 -24.62 7.14 -26.80
C PRO A 304 -23.10 6.96 -26.77
N SER A 305 -22.47 6.83 -27.93
CA SER A 305 -21.02 6.71 -28.11
C SER A 305 -20.28 7.99 -27.67
N THR A 306 -19.27 7.89 -26.82
CA THR A 306 -18.37 8.99 -26.40
C THR A 306 -17.08 8.44 -25.80
N ASP A 307 -15.97 9.16 -25.95
CA ASP A 307 -14.68 8.84 -25.32
C ASP A 307 -14.46 9.59 -23.98
N ASP A 308 -15.40 10.46 -23.58
CA ASP A 308 -15.21 11.37 -22.44
C ASP A 308 -15.14 10.68 -21.08
N PRO A 309 -16.06 9.75 -20.71
CA PRO A 309 -16.03 9.14 -19.39
C PRO A 309 -15.05 7.96 -19.34
N THR A 310 -14.35 7.83 -18.23
CA THR A 310 -13.61 6.59 -17.95
C THR A 310 -14.57 5.45 -17.68
N VAL A 311 -14.41 4.35 -18.41
CA VAL A 311 -15.14 3.10 -18.17
C VAL A 311 -14.39 2.28 -17.12
N PHE A 312 -15.09 1.84 -16.09
CA PHE A 312 -14.55 0.92 -15.09
C PHE A 312 -15.18 -0.45 -15.22
N VAL A 313 -14.36 -1.49 -15.04
CA VAL A 313 -14.83 -2.88 -14.94
C VAL A 313 -14.35 -3.48 -13.63
N ALA A 314 -15.26 -4.10 -12.89
CA ALA A 314 -14.99 -4.77 -11.62
C ALA A 314 -15.44 -6.24 -11.66
N ALA A 315 -14.61 -7.11 -11.11
CA ALA A 315 -14.93 -8.50 -10.83
C ALA A 315 -15.19 -8.67 -9.33
N LYS A 316 -16.44 -8.97 -8.99
CA LYS A 316 -16.88 -9.26 -7.63
C LYS A 316 -17.06 -10.75 -7.42
N GLN A 317 -16.86 -11.21 -6.19
CA GLN A 317 -17.10 -12.59 -5.78
C GLN A 317 -18.02 -12.61 -4.58
N SER A 318 -19.10 -13.40 -4.67
CA SER A 318 -20.05 -13.60 -3.56
C SER A 318 -19.64 -14.83 -2.78
N LEU A 319 -19.20 -14.67 -1.53
CA LEU A 319 -18.78 -15.80 -0.70
C LEU A 319 -19.99 -16.52 -0.09
N ASN A 320 -19.91 -17.85 0.01
CA ASN A 320 -20.95 -18.67 0.61
C ASN A 320 -21.05 -18.39 2.12
N GLY A 321 -22.19 -17.86 2.55
CA GLY A 321 -22.42 -17.43 3.94
C GLY A 321 -21.56 -16.24 4.37
N GLY A 322 -21.02 -15.48 3.41
CA GLY A 322 -20.11 -14.36 3.64
C GLY A 322 -20.48 -13.13 2.82
N PRO A 323 -19.59 -12.13 2.79
CA PRO A 323 -19.81 -10.89 2.06
C PRO A 323 -19.69 -11.07 0.55
N VAL A 324 -20.15 -10.06 -0.20
CA VAL A 324 -19.76 -9.84 -1.60
C VAL A 324 -18.57 -8.91 -1.59
N VAL A 325 -17.49 -9.30 -2.26
CA VAL A 325 -16.24 -8.53 -2.29
C VAL A 325 -15.80 -8.23 -3.71
N THR A 326 -15.16 -7.09 -3.93
CA THR A 326 -14.44 -6.79 -5.17
C THR A 326 -13.08 -7.47 -5.14
N VAL A 327 -12.82 -8.39 -6.07
CA VAL A 327 -11.55 -9.11 -6.18
C VAL A 327 -10.56 -8.30 -7.02
N LYS A 328 -11.04 -7.68 -8.10
CA LYS A 328 -10.22 -6.83 -8.96
C LYS A 328 -11.10 -5.81 -9.66
N SER A 329 -10.58 -4.61 -9.85
CA SER A 329 -11.22 -3.57 -10.64
C SER A 329 -10.15 -2.80 -11.42
N GLN A 330 -10.47 -2.36 -12.62
CA GLN A 330 -9.57 -1.53 -13.42
C GLN A 330 -10.35 -0.61 -14.36
N PRO A 331 -9.78 0.53 -14.76
CA PRO A 331 -10.26 1.25 -15.93
C PRO A 331 -10.08 0.38 -17.17
N ALA A 332 -11.10 0.32 -18.03
CA ALA A 332 -10.99 -0.29 -19.34
C ALA A 332 -10.13 0.61 -20.27
N THR A 333 -9.42 -0.02 -21.19
CA THR A 333 -8.56 0.68 -22.15
C THR A 333 -9.42 1.18 -23.30
N LEU A 334 -9.40 2.49 -23.55
CA LEU A 334 -10.12 3.08 -24.67
C LEU A 334 -9.56 2.56 -26.00
N VAL A 335 -10.45 2.05 -26.86
CA VAL A 335 -10.10 1.63 -28.22
C VAL A 335 -10.36 2.80 -29.15
N ALA A 336 -9.30 3.39 -29.68
CA ALA A 336 -9.42 4.49 -30.64
C ALA A 336 -10.12 4.01 -31.93
N GLY A 337 -11.27 4.62 -32.27
CA GLY A 337 -12.07 4.16 -33.41
C GLY A 337 -13.30 5.00 -33.71
N ASN A 338 -14.06 4.58 -34.73
CA ASN A 338 -15.36 5.14 -35.10
C ASN A 338 -16.38 3.97 -35.17
N PRO A 339 -17.47 3.98 -34.36
CA PRO A 339 -17.87 5.03 -33.42
C PRO A 339 -16.93 5.14 -32.19
N PRO A 340 -16.86 6.32 -31.55
CA PRO A 340 -16.16 6.49 -30.27
C PRO A 340 -16.84 5.70 -29.14
N GLY A 341 -16.17 5.49 -28.01
CA GLY A 341 -16.73 4.94 -26.78
C GLY A 341 -16.66 3.43 -26.63
N ASP A 342 -15.87 2.75 -27.45
CA ASP A 342 -15.52 1.35 -27.22
C ASP A 342 -14.28 1.26 -26.32
N SER A 343 -14.38 0.49 -25.25
CA SER A 343 -13.25 0.18 -24.37
C SER A 343 -13.06 -1.32 -24.26
N GLU A 344 -11.81 -1.78 -24.21
CA GLU A 344 -11.46 -3.18 -23.98
C GLU A 344 -10.91 -3.41 -22.57
N TYR A 345 -11.15 -4.60 -22.03
CA TYR A 345 -10.61 -4.96 -20.72
C TYR A 345 -10.22 -6.43 -20.68
N ALA A 346 -9.26 -6.74 -19.80
CA ALA A 346 -8.90 -8.09 -19.42
C ALA A 346 -8.54 -8.12 -17.93
N LEU A 347 -9.27 -8.93 -17.16
CA LEU A 347 -9.04 -9.17 -15.74
C LEU A 347 -8.50 -10.59 -15.54
N MET A 348 -7.23 -10.70 -15.12
CA MET A 348 -6.68 -11.95 -14.62
C MET A 348 -7.18 -12.20 -13.19
N LEU A 349 -7.88 -13.32 -12.99
CA LEU A 349 -8.61 -13.66 -11.77
C LEU A 349 -8.35 -15.13 -11.36
N PRO A 350 -8.33 -15.44 -10.05
CA PRO A 350 -8.17 -16.81 -9.58
C PRO A 350 -9.31 -17.75 -9.97
N SER A 351 -9.02 -18.94 -10.48
CA SER A 351 -10.06 -19.96 -10.74
C SER A 351 -10.37 -20.85 -9.53
N GLY A 352 -9.54 -20.81 -8.48
CA GLY A 352 -9.70 -21.59 -7.26
C GLY A 352 -10.77 -21.03 -6.30
N ALA A 353 -11.13 -21.83 -5.30
CA ALA A 353 -12.05 -21.41 -4.25
C ALA A 353 -11.42 -20.32 -3.36
N PRO A 354 -12.12 -19.21 -3.07
CA PRO A 354 -11.63 -18.23 -2.11
C PRO A 354 -11.61 -18.83 -0.71
N SER A 355 -10.86 -18.25 0.21
CA SER A 355 -10.86 -18.64 1.62
C SER A 355 -11.59 -17.60 2.46
N LEU A 356 -12.54 -18.01 3.30
CA LEU A 356 -13.28 -17.11 4.20
C LEU A 356 -12.96 -17.40 5.66
N GLY A 357 -12.60 -16.37 6.42
CA GLY A 357 -12.57 -16.37 7.89
C GLY A 357 -13.49 -15.31 8.45
N GLN A 358 -13.94 -15.52 9.69
CA GLN A 358 -14.65 -14.51 10.47
C GLN A 358 -13.66 -13.86 11.43
N TYR A 359 -13.73 -12.54 11.60
CA TYR A 359 -12.89 -11.86 12.56
C TYR A 359 -13.07 -12.46 13.97
N SER A 360 -11.94 -12.67 14.63
CA SER A 360 -11.86 -13.04 16.04
C SER A 360 -10.62 -12.39 16.63
N PRO A 361 -10.68 -11.91 17.89
CA PRO A 361 -9.48 -11.44 18.58
C PRO A 361 -8.49 -12.59 18.87
N THR A 362 -8.90 -13.85 18.72
CA THR A 362 -8.01 -15.01 18.86
C THR A 362 -7.29 -15.27 17.53
N LEU A 363 -5.96 -15.19 17.56
CA LEU A 363 -5.10 -15.43 16.39
C LEU A 363 -4.46 -16.83 16.47
N PRO A 364 -4.22 -17.50 15.33
CA PRO A 364 -4.53 -17.06 13.97
C PRO A 364 -6.02 -17.19 13.63
N ILE A 365 -6.52 -16.28 12.78
CA ILE A 365 -7.87 -16.39 12.21
C ILE A 365 -7.90 -17.58 11.24
N THR A 366 -8.84 -18.50 11.45
CA THR A 366 -8.98 -19.69 10.59
C THR A 366 -9.69 -19.32 9.30
N LEU A 367 -9.03 -19.56 8.16
CA LEU A 367 -9.60 -19.39 6.82
C LEU A 367 -10.07 -20.73 6.27
N ASN A 368 -11.29 -20.78 5.74
CA ASN A 368 -11.89 -22.00 5.20
C ASN A 368 -12.19 -21.87 3.70
N ALA A 369 -11.38 -22.52 2.86
CA ALA A 369 -11.61 -22.59 1.42
C ALA A 369 -12.60 -23.70 1.01
N ALA A 370 -12.67 -24.80 1.79
CA ALA A 370 -13.51 -25.95 1.46
C ALA A 370 -15.00 -25.59 1.42
N ALA A 371 -15.45 -24.74 2.34
CA ALA A 371 -16.82 -24.20 2.40
C ALA A 371 -17.17 -23.27 1.22
N GLN A 372 -16.17 -22.83 0.45
CA GLN A 372 -16.30 -21.89 -0.66
C GLN A 372 -16.14 -22.57 -2.04
N SER A 373 -16.07 -23.91 -2.07
CA SER A 373 -15.91 -24.67 -3.32
C SER A 373 -17.00 -24.41 -4.37
N ALA A 374 -18.22 -24.09 -3.94
CA ALA A 374 -19.34 -23.80 -4.85
C ALA A 374 -19.18 -22.49 -5.64
N VAL A 375 -18.34 -21.56 -5.16
CA VAL A 375 -18.10 -20.23 -5.72
C VAL A 375 -16.70 -20.09 -6.35
N ALA A 376 -15.95 -21.19 -6.43
CA ALA A 376 -14.65 -21.23 -7.09
C ALA A 376 -14.74 -20.79 -8.55
N GLY A 377 -13.90 -19.83 -8.95
CA GLY A 377 -13.85 -19.30 -10.31
C GLY A 377 -15.13 -18.62 -10.81
N LYS A 378 -16.10 -18.33 -9.94
CA LYS A 378 -17.36 -17.67 -10.33
C LYS A 378 -17.37 -16.22 -9.89
N TYR A 379 -17.65 -15.33 -10.83
CA TYR A 379 -17.61 -13.89 -10.65
C TYR A 379 -18.92 -13.22 -11.06
N THR A 380 -19.22 -12.12 -10.41
CA THR A 380 -20.16 -11.11 -10.88
C THR A 380 -19.34 -9.98 -11.47
N MET A 381 -19.51 -9.72 -12.76
CA MET A 381 -18.82 -8.67 -13.49
C MET A 381 -19.70 -7.42 -13.54
N GLU A 382 -19.14 -6.26 -13.24
CA GLU A 382 -19.82 -4.97 -13.34
C GLU A 382 -19.04 -4.04 -14.26
N ALA A 383 -19.76 -3.29 -15.10
CA ALA A 383 -19.21 -2.22 -15.92
C ALA A 383 -19.97 -0.92 -15.67
N SER A 384 -19.24 0.19 -15.49
CA SER A 384 -19.81 1.49 -15.15
C SER A 384 -19.05 2.64 -15.80
N ALA A 385 -19.75 3.73 -16.12
CA ALA A 385 -19.18 4.97 -16.60
C ALA A 385 -20.03 6.15 -16.11
N ILE A 386 -19.42 7.31 -15.86
CA ILE A 386 -20.16 8.51 -15.43
C ILE A 386 -21.20 8.88 -16.49
N GLY A 387 -22.45 9.07 -16.06
CA GLY A 387 -23.58 9.36 -16.96
C GLY A 387 -24.23 8.14 -17.61
N TYR A 388 -23.80 6.92 -17.25
CA TYR A 388 -24.37 5.66 -17.72
C TYR A 388 -24.79 4.77 -16.55
N ALA A 389 -25.89 4.02 -16.72
CA ALA A 389 -26.30 3.00 -15.78
C ALA A 389 -25.27 1.85 -15.74
N THR A 390 -24.95 1.40 -14.53
CA THR A 390 -24.05 0.25 -14.32
C THR A 390 -24.73 -1.03 -14.84
N GLN A 391 -24.00 -1.83 -15.61
CA GLN A 391 -24.44 -3.16 -16.03
C GLN A 391 -23.78 -4.23 -15.18
N THR A 392 -24.52 -5.32 -14.93
CA THR A 392 -24.06 -6.45 -14.11
C THR A 392 -24.29 -7.77 -14.84
N ALA A 393 -23.24 -8.58 -14.97
CA ALA A 393 -23.29 -9.95 -15.45
C ALA A 393 -22.94 -10.90 -14.29
N VAL A 394 -23.91 -11.68 -13.84
CA VAL A 394 -23.74 -12.64 -12.75
C VAL A 394 -23.27 -14.01 -13.27
N ASN A 395 -22.55 -14.77 -12.42
CA ASN A 395 -22.11 -16.14 -12.70
C ASN A 395 -21.21 -16.28 -13.95
N VAL A 396 -20.32 -15.31 -14.20
CA VAL A 396 -19.24 -15.49 -15.18
C VAL A 396 -18.25 -16.50 -14.61
N ASP A 397 -18.15 -17.66 -15.25
CA ASP A 397 -17.44 -18.83 -14.72
C ASP A 397 -16.12 -19.05 -15.47
N ILE A 398 -15.01 -18.97 -14.73
CA ILE A 398 -13.65 -19.27 -15.19
C ILE A 398 -13.05 -20.48 -14.49
N SER A 399 -13.85 -21.36 -13.88
CA SER A 399 -13.32 -22.57 -13.23
C SER A 399 -12.60 -23.51 -14.21
N ALA A 400 -13.03 -23.54 -15.48
CA ALA A 400 -12.53 -24.47 -16.49
C ALA A 400 -11.82 -23.82 -17.70
N ALA A 401 -12.14 -22.58 -18.06
CA ALA A 401 -11.64 -21.86 -19.23
C ALA A 401 -11.55 -20.34 -18.96
N ASP A 402 -10.84 -19.60 -19.79
CA ASP A 402 -11.01 -18.14 -19.85
C ASP A 402 -12.44 -17.82 -20.31
N ALA A 403 -12.96 -16.64 -19.95
CA ALA A 403 -14.29 -16.21 -20.31
C ALA A 403 -14.29 -14.85 -21.04
N THR A 404 -15.30 -14.66 -21.88
CA THR A 404 -15.56 -13.38 -22.54
C THR A 404 -16.86 -12.78 -22.02
N GLN A 405 -16.83 -11.51 -21.62
CA GLN A 405 -18.03 -10.80 -21.18
C GLN A 405 -18.05 -9.38 -21.76
N ASN A 406 -19.02 -9.10 -22.62
CA ASN A 406 -19.20 -7.76 -23.19
C ASN A 406 -20.29 -6.99 -22.45
N PHE A 407 -20.21 -5.67 -22.47
CA PHE A 407 -21.18 -4.77 -21.86
C PHE A 407 -21.64 -3.69 -22.83
N LEU A 408 -22.91 -3.31 -22.72
CA LEU A 408 -23.47 -2.14 -23.38
C LEU A 408 -24.02 -1.22 -22.29
N LEU A 409 -23.37 -0.07 -22.08
CA LEU A 409 -23.82 0.91 -21.09
C LEU A 409 -24.75 1.93 -21.75
N SER A 410 -25.83 2.28 -21.08
CA SER A 410 -26.78 3.30 -21.51
C SER A 410 -27.23 4.14 -20.31
N PRO A 411 -27.62 5.42 -20.49
CA PRO A 411 -28.03 6.32 -19.41
C PRO A 411 -29.05 5.75 -18.42
#